data_AF-A0A3M1EYX2-F1
#
_entry.id   AF-A0A3M1EYX2-F1
#
_cell.length_a   1.000
_cell.length_b   1.000
_cell.length_c   1.000
_cell.angle_alpha   90.00
_cell.angle_beta   90.00
_cell.angle_gamma   90.00
#
_symmetry.space_group_name_H-M   'P 1'
#
loop_
_entity.id
_entity.type
_entity.pdbx_description
1 polymer ?
#
loop_
_entity_poly.entity_id
_entity_poly.type
_entity_poly.pdbx_seq_one_letter_code
_entity_poly.pdbx_strand_id
1 'polypeptide(L)'
;MESKMEMIVCKACGFENPPGQKYCEECAGELPLPGLSADGAHGMRICPECRAENEQEDRFCAACGFSFEEERSSRPTAPIAAEPASAPPKDGEEHWMGRVKLVVEQGMTVGKQFILNDPEILIGREDEETDHYPDIDLTNEDDGYVHRSHARIRFEGDRIILADLGGVNRTY
;
A
#
# COMPACT_ATOMS: atom_id res chain seq x y z
N MET A 1 42.54 24.47 -11.12
CA MET A 1 41.84 23.42 -10.34
C MET A 1 41.27 22.46 -11.36
N GLU A 2 42.04 21.43 -11.71
CA GLU A 2 41.59 20.39 -12.65
C GLU A 2 40.61 19.48 -11.92
N SER A 3 39.33 19.60 -12.27
CA SER A 3 38.28 18.68 -11.82
C SER A 3 38.55 17.32 -12.44
N LYS A 4 39.13 16.40 -11.66
CA LYS A 4 39.34 15.01 -12.06
C LYS A 4 37.97 14.35 -12.29
N MET A 5 37.49 14.32 -13.53
CA MET A 5 36.31 13.55 -13.91
C MET A 5 36.66 12.06 -13.80
N GLU A 6 36.10 11.38 -12.80
CA GLU A 6 36.25 9.93 -12.65
C GLU A 6 35.41 9.23 -13.72
N MET A 7 36.08 8.63 -14.71
CA MET A 7 35.45 7.84 -15.77
C MET A 7 34.98 6.48 -15.22
N ILE A 8 33.86 5.98 -15.75
CA ILE A 8 33.25 4.71 -15.39
C ILE A 8 33.45 3.70 -16.52
N VAL A 9 34.07 2.57 -16.22
CA VAL A 9 34.30 1.51 -17.20
C VAL A 9 33.07 0.61 -17.29
N CYS A 10 32.55 0.41 -18.51
CA CYS A 10 31.45 -0.50 -18.77
C CYS A 10 31.89 -1.95 -18.50
N LYS A 11 31.18 -2.66 -17.63
CA LYS A 11 31.47 -4.08 -17.34
C LYS A 11 31.07 -5.03 -18.48
N ALA A 12 30.23 -4.59 -19.41
CA ALA A 12 29.74 -5.42 -20.51
C ALA A 12 30.71 -5.44 -21.71
N CYS A 13 31.29 -4.30 -22.10
CA CYS A 13 32.20 -4.19 -23.25
C CYS A 13 33.58 -3.62 -22.94
N GLY A 14 33.80 -3.07 -21.74
CA GLY A 14 35.07 -2.46 -21.35
C GLY A 14 35.26 -1.00 -21.78
N PHE A 15 34.26 -0.39 -22.44
CA PHE A 15 34.34 1.00 -22.88
C PHE A 15 34.34 1.99 -21.70
N GLU A 16 35.13 3.06 -21.79
CA GLU A 16 35.23 4.11 -20.77
C GLU A 16 34.18 5.19 -21.01
N ASN A 17 33.24 5.36 -20.08
CA ASN A 17 32.15 6.33 -20.18
C ASN A 17 32.33 7.46 -19.17
N PRO A 18 31.93 8.70 -19.48
CA PRO A 18 31.90 9.78 -18.49
C PRO A 18 30.94 9.49 -17.32
N PRO A 19 31.21 10.07 -16.12
CA PRO A 19 30.39 9.84 -14.93
C PRO A 19 28.96 10.39 -15.10
N GLY A 20 27.98 9.69 -14.51
CA GLY A 20 26.57 10.09 -14.51
C GLY A 20 25.76 9.58 -15.70
N GLN A 21 26.37 8.85 -16.63
CA GLN A 21 25.63 8.16 -17.69
C GLN A 21 24.94 6.89 -17.16
N LYS A 22 23.70 6.66 -17.58
CA LYS A 22 22.89 5.49 -17.21
C LYS A 22 23.22 4.25 -18.05
N TYR A 23 23.63 4.48 -19.31
CA TYR A 23 23.88 3.44 -20.30
C TYR A 23 25.21 3.72 -20.99
N CYS A 24 25.88 2.65 -21.44
CA CYS A 24 27.12 2.72 -22.19
C CYS A 24 26.86 3.23 -23.60
N GLU A 25 27.67 4.18 -24.06
CA GLU A 25 27.51 4.78 -25.39
C GLU A 25 27.88 3.83 -26.55
N GLU A 26 28.65 2.78 -26.28
CA GLU A 26 29.09 1.82 -27.30
C GLU A 26 28.17 0.61 -27.41
N CYS A 27 27.82 0.00 -26.27
CA CYS A 27 27.05 -1.26 -26.25
C CYS A 27 25.62 -1.11 -25.72
N ALA A 28 25.22 0.10 -25.31
CA ALA A 28 23.95 0.39 -24.64
C ALA A 28 23.73 -0.37 -23.31
N GLY A 29 24.75 -1.05 -22.77
CA GLY A 29 24.69 -1.77 -21.50
C GLY A 29 24.62 -0.83 -20.30
N GLU A 30 23.92 -1.23 -19.24
CA GLU A 30 23.73 -0.41 -18.03
C GLU A 30 25.06 -0.15 -17.31
N LEU A 31 25.30 1.11 -16.95
CA LEU A 31 26.50 1.52 -16.22
C LEU A 31 26.20 1.61 -14.72
N PRO A 32 27.13 1.18 -13.85
CA PRO A 32 26.97 1.30 -12.42
C PRO A 32 26.96 2.79 -12.03
N LEU A 33 25.86 3.26 -11.44
CA LEU A 33 25.76 4.64 -10.97
C LEU A 33 26.78 4.90 -9.84
N PRO A 34 27.54 6.00 -9.90
CA PRO A 34 28.49 6.32 -8.85
C PRO A 34 27.73 6.68 -7.57
N GLY A 35 27.92 5.89 -6.51
CA GLY A 35 27.33 6.13 -5.18
C GLY A 35 26.35 5.06 -4.68
N LEU A 36 26.07 4.02 -5.46
CA LEU A 36 25.30 2.86 -5.01
C LEU A 36 26.22 1.64 -5.07
N SER A 37 26.85 1.32 -3.93
CA SER A 37 27.56 0.05 -3.77
C SER A 37 26.58 -1.09 -4.05
N ALA A 38 26.95 -1.94 -5.00
CA ALA A 38 26.25 -3.16 -5.38
C ALA A 38 26.51 -4.29 -4.35
N ASP A 39 26.17 -4.02 -3.09
CA ASP A 39 26.12 -5.02 -2.03
C ASP A 39 24.67 -5.09 -1.55
N GLY A 40 23.84 -5.76 -2.35
CA GLY A 40 22.53 -6.25 -1.94
C GLY A 40 22.73 -7.29 -0.85
N ALA A 41 22.96 -6.84 0.38
CA ALA A 41 22.74 -7.64 1.56
C ALA A 41 21.23 -7.76 1.74
N HIS A 42 20.59 -8.60 0.91
CA HIS A 42 19.25 -9.12 1.15
C HIS A 42 19.38 -9.99 2.40
N GLY A 43 19.30 -9.36 3.57
CA GLY A 43 19.47 -10.10 4.80
C GLY A 43 18.34 -11.11 4.96
N MET A 44 18.56 -12.16 5.75
CA MET A 44 17.55 -13.20 5.97
C MET A 44 16.68 -12.81 7.18
N ARG A 45 15.41 -13.20 7.18
CA ARG A 45 14.47 -13.07 8.31
C ARG A 45 13.84 -14.41 8.64
N ILE A 46 13.59 -14.68 9.92
CA ILE A 46 12.93 -15.90 10.37
C ILE A 46 11.45 -15.59 10.64
N CYS A 47 10.56 -16.41 10.12
CA CYS A 47 9.12 -16.27 10.36
C CYS A 47 8.76 -16.55 11.83
N PRO A 48 8.03 -15.67 12.53
CA PRO A 48 7.65 -15.92 13.93
C PRO A 48 6.63 -17.05 14.08
N GLU A 49 5.77 -17.27 13.08
CA GLU A 49 4.69 -18.28 13.14
C GLU A 49 5.19 -19.70 12.88
N CYS A 50 6.03 -19.90 11.85
CA CYS A 50 6.46 -21.24 11.43
C CYS A 50 7.97 -21.47 11.52
N ARG A 51 8.75 -20.43 11.87
CA ARG A 51 10.22 -20.46 11.95
C ARG A 51 10.96 -20.76 10.64
N ALA A 52 10.28 -20.65 9.50
CA ALA A 52 10.94 -20.74 8.21
C ALA A 52 11.87 -19.55 7.95
N GLU A 53 12.95 -19.79 7.22
CA GLU A 53 13.88 -18.76 6.75
C GLU A 53 13.33 -18.12 5.46
N ASN A 54 13.28 -16.79 5.42
CA ASN A 54 12.75 -16.01 4.30
C ASN A 54 13.68 -14.80 4.02
N GLU A 55 13.54 -14.16 2.88
CA GLU A 55 14.33 -12.97 2.53
C GLU A 55 13.76 -11.72 3.23
N GLN A 56 14.61 -10.76 3.60
CA GLN A 56 14.17 -9.53 4.27
C GLN A 56 13.22 -8.70 3.42
N GLU A 57 13.22 -8.90 2.10
CA GLU A 57 12.33 -8.24 1.15
C GLU A 57 11.00 -8.96 0.95
N ASP A 58 10.84 -10.19 1.44
CA ASP A 58 9.57 -10.90 1.38
C ASP A 58 8.48 -10.16 2.15
N ARG A 59 7.31 -10.03 1.50
CA ARG A 59 6.09 -9.48 2.10
C ARG A 59 5.32 -10.54 2.89
N PHE A 60 5.54 -11.82 2.58
CA PHE A 60 4.86 -12.95 3.18
C PHE A 60 5.83 -14.13 3.37
N CYS A 61 5.58 -14.98 4.35
CA CYS A 61 6.36 -16.19 4.54
C CYS A 61 6.02 -17.23 3.47
N ALA A 62 7.03 -17.72 2.74
CA ALA A 62 6.84 -18.72 1.70
C ALA A 62 6.38 -20.10 2.21
N ALA A 63 6.56 -20.39 3.50
CA ALA A 63 6.21 -21.67 4.10
C ALA A 63 4.81 -21.70 4.74
N CYS A 64 4.32 -20.58 5.28
CA CYS A 64 3.06 -20.55 6.02
C CYS A 64 2.13 -19.38 5.68
N GLY A 65 2.53 -18.47 4.78
CA GLY A 65 1.72 -17.34 4.34
C GLY A 65 1.68 -16.14 5.31
N PHE A 66 2.41 -16.16 6.42
CA PHE A 66 2.42 -15.07 7.40
C PHE A 66 2.91 -13.75 6.79
N SER A 67 2.15 -12.67 6.96
CA SER A 67 2.46 -11.33 6.43
C SER A 67 3.52 -10.60 7.24
N PHE A 68 4.58 -10.16 6.58
CA PHE A 68 5.70 -9.42 7.17
C PHE A 68 5.54 -7.89 7.12
N GLU A 69 4.45 -7.41 6.51
CA GLU A 69 4.16 -5.99 6.28
C GLU A 69 3.75 -5.23 7.56
N GLU A 70 3.12 -5.93 8.50
CA GLU A 70 2.77 -5.38 9.82
C GLU A 70 4.02 -4.98 10.63
N GLU A 71 5.13 -5.72 10.45
CA GLU A 71 6.38 -5.51 11.17
C GLU A 71 7.26 -4.39 10.57
N ARG A 72 7.22 -4.18 9.24
CA ARG A 72 7.98 -3.09 8.58
C ARG A 72 7.41 -1.70 8.83
N SER A 73 6.17 -1.61 9.28
CA SER A 73 5.54 -0.34 9.64
C SER A 73 6.00 0.19 11.01
N SER A 74 6.80 -0.58 11.75
CA SER A 74 7.33 -0.19 13.05
C SER A 74 8.70 0.51 12.92
N ARG A 75 8.73 1.69 12.28
CA ARG A 75 9.81 2.65 12.53
C ARG A 75 9.40 3.50 13.74
N PRO A 76 10.21 3.59 14.80
CA PRO A 76 9.86 4.34 16.00
C PRO A 76 9.91 5.83 15.70
N THR A 77 8.75 6.45 15.48
CA THR A 77 8.58 7.87 15.78
C THR A 77 8.66 8.01 17.30
N ALA A 78 9.46 8.97 17.75
CA ALA A 78 9.68 9.33 19.15
C ALA A 78 8.39 9.31 19.99
N PRO A 79 8.47 9.02 21.31
CA PRO A 79 7.29 8.95 22.17
C PRO A 79 6.64 10.32 22.22
N ILE A 80 5.54 10.48 21.49
CA ILE A 80 4.63 11.58 21.74
C ILE A 80 3.86 11.17 22.99
N ALA A 81 3.99 12.05 23.98
CA ALA A 81 3.39 12.03 25.31
C ALA A 81 2.09 11.21 25.41
N ALA A 82 2.00 10.47 26.52
CA ALA A 82 0.78 9.83 26.95
C ALA A 82 -0.42 10.81 27.00
N GLU A 83 -1.50 10.37 26.34
CA GLU A 83 -2.90 10.37 26.80
C GLU A 83 -3.76 11.65 26.68
N PRO A 84 -5.09 11.52 26.44
CA PRO A 84 -5.94 10.51 27.07
C PRO A 84 -6.76 9.60 26.14
N ALA A 85 -7.04 8.44 26.73
CA ALA A 85 -8.22 7.63 26.53
C ALA A 85 -9.43 8.42 26.03
N SER A 86 -10.15 7.78 25.11
CA SER A 86 -11.52 8.05 24.70
C SER A 86 -12.31 8.85 25.73
N ALA A 87 -12.44 10.16 25.49
CA ALA A 87 -13.53 10.88 26.08
C ALA A 87 -14.83 10.26 25.52
N PRO A 88 -15.86 10.01 26.35
CA PRO A 88 -17.18 9.67 25.81
C PRO A 88 -17.58 10.76 24.81
N PRO A 89 -18.26 10.39 23.70
CA PRO A 89 -18.64 11.34 22.66
C PRO A 89 -19.34 12.51 23.32
N LYS A 90 -18.86 13.72 23.03
CA LYS A 90 -19.46 14.92 23.63
C LYS A 90 -20.84 15.05 23.01
N ASP A 91 -21.86 14.92 23.84
CA ASP A 91 -23.24 15.13 23.44
C ASP A 91 -23.35 16.47 22.68
N GLY A 92 -23.52 16.41 21.35
CA GLY A 92 -23.79 17.58 20.52
C GLY A 92 -22.96 17.76 19.24
N GLU A 93 -21.98 16.91 18.94
CA GLU A 93 -21.31 16.95 17.63
C GLU A 93 -22.21 16.29 16.57
N GLU A 94 -22.51 17.03 15.49
CA GLU A 94 -23.30 16.55 14.35
C GLU A 94 -22.66 15.27 13.81
N HIS A 95 -23.15 14.11 14.25
CA HIS A 95 -22.71 12.83 13.73
C HIS A 95 -23.33 12.66 12.34
N TRP A 96 -22.47 12.71 11.31
CA TRP A 96 -22.84 12.43 9.93
C TRP A 96 -23.13 10.93 9.72
N MET A 97 -22.63 10.08 10.63
CA MET A 97 -22.95 8.66 10.71
C MET A 97 -24.47 8.46 10.81
N GLY A 98 -25.02 7.73 9.87
CA GLY A 98 -26.46 7.45 9.71
C GLY A 98 -27.30 8.58 9.12
N ARG A 99 -26.67 9.70 8.75
CA ARG A 99 -27.31 10.81 8.00
C ARG A 99 -26.82 10.91 6.57
N VAL A 100 -25.74 10.21 6.25
CA VAL A 100 -25.15 10.15 4.92
C VAL A 100 -25.55 8.84 4.25
N LYS A 101 -25.88 8.94 2.97
CA LYS A 101 -26.11 7.79 2.12
C LYS A 101 -25.23 7.86 0.88
N LEU A 102 -24.66 6.73 0.51
CA LEU A 102 -24.03 6.52 -0.78
C LEU A 102 -25.12 6.10 -1.76
N VAL A 103 -25.26 6.81 -2.87
CA VAL A 103 -26.24 6.49 -3.93
C VAL A 103 -25.49 6.09 -5.18
N VAL A 104 -25.84 4.95 -5.75
CA VAL A 104 -25.25 4.49 -7.01
C VAL A 104 -25.87 5.29 -8.15
N GLU A 105 -25.07 6.13 -8.82
CA GLU A 105 -25.55 6.95 -9.94
C GLU A 105 -25.34 6.31 -11.32
N GLN A 106 -24.43 5.33 -11.42
CA GLN A 106 -24.07 4.67 -12.68
C GLN A 106 -23.82 3.17 -12.45
N GLY A 107 -24.05 2.35 -13.49
CA GLY A 107 -23.86 0.89 -13.44
C GLY A 107 -25.17 0.09 -13.47
N MET A 108 -25.12 -1.20 -13.13
CA MET A 108 -26.28 -2.10 -13.19
C MET A 108 -27.29 -1.86 -12.06
N THR A 109 -26.86 -1.26 -10.95
CA THR A 109 -27.66 -1.04 -9.74
C THR A 109 -27.92 0.44 -9.47
N VAL A 110 -28.07 1.24 -10.52
CA VAL A 110 -28.41 2.68 -10.40
C VAL A 110 -29.63 2.87 -9.50
N GLY A 111 -29.49 3.77 -8.53
CA GLY A 111 -30.50 4.10 -7.54
C GLY A 111 -30.42 3.28 -6.24
N LYS A 112 -29.54 2.27 -6.15
CA LYS A 112 -29.24 1.56 -4.88
C LYS A 112 -28.64 2.56 -3.89
N GLN A 113 -29.08 2.51 -2.64
CA GLN A 113 -28.68 3.44 -1.59
C GLN A 113 -28.11 2.64 -0.42
N PHE A 114 -26.92 3.02 0.05
CA PHE A 114 -26.28 2.45 1.23
C PHE A 114 -26.21 3.53 2.30
N ILE A 115 -26.80 3.26 3.47
CA ILE A 115 -26.75 4.19 4.60
C ILE A 115 -25.43 3.94 5.33
N LEU A 116 -24.64 4.99 5.51
CA LEU A 116 -23.32 4.91 6.10
C LEU A 116 -23.45 5.12 7.62
N ASN A 117 -23.61 4.04 8.39
CA ASN A 117 -23.85 4.10 9.84
C ASN A 117 -22.60 3.79 10.68
N ASP A 118 -21.63 3.12 10.10
CA ASP A 118 -20.43 2.67 10.78
C ASP A 118 -19.33 3.73 10.70
N PRO A 119 -18.44 3.81 11.72
CA PRO A 119 -17.34 4.77 11.73
C PRO A 119 -16.35 4.53 10.57
N GLU A 120 -16.39 3.32 10.04
CA GLU A 120 -15.55 2.82 8.97
C GLU A 120 -16.34 1.82 8.14
N ILE A 121 -16.24 1.95 6.82
CA ILE A 121 -17.01 1.17 5.87
C ILE A 121 -16.07 0.72 4.77
N LEU A 122 -15.93 -0.60 4.63
CA LEU A 122 -15.17 -1.23 3.57
C LEU A 122 -16.07 -1.49 2.36
N ILE A 123 -15.61 -1.05 1.19
CA ILE A 123 -16.28 -1.27 -0.10
C ILE A 123 -15.42 -2.23 -0.91
N GLY A 124 -16.05 -3.28 -1.43
CA GLY A 124 -15.35 -4.22 -2.28
C GLY A 124 -16.18 -5.44 -2.64
N ARG A 125 -15.50 -6.54 -2.89
CA ARG A 125 -16.12 -7.83 -3.19
C ARG A 125 -15.87 -8.81 -2.05
N GLU A 126 -16.92 -9.49 -1.62
CA GLU A 126 -16.79 -10.67 -0.76
C GLU A 126 -15.90 -11.75 -1.39
N ASP A 127 -15.21 -12.47 -0.53
CA ASP A 127 -14.46 -13.66 -0.88
C ASP A 127 -14.53 -14.67 0.24
N GLU A 128 -15.41 -15.66 0.08
CA GLU A 128 -15.58 -16.73 1.05
C GLU A 128 -14.31 -17.60 1.18
N GLU A 129 -13.47 -17.67 0.13
CA GLU A 129 -12.21 -18.42 0.17
C GLU A 129 -11.19 -17.82 1.15
N THR A 130 -11.21 -16.50 1.34
CA THR A 130 -10.31 -15.78 2.26
C THR A 130 -11.04 -15.20 3.47
N ASP A 131 -12.30 -15.56 3.70
CA ASP A 131 -13.17 -15.04 4.76
C ASP A 131 -13.26 -13.50 4.74
N HIS A 132 -13.23 -12.92 3.54
CA HIS A 132 -13.20 -11.47 3.36
C HIS A 132 -14.61 -10.95 3.07
N TYR A 133 -15.21 -10.20 4.00
CA TYR A 133 -16.57 -9.69 3.89
C TYR A 133 -16.60 -8.17 4.07
N PRO A 134 -16.71 -7.39 2.97
CA PRO A 134 -16.83 -5.93 3.05
C PRO A 134 -18.22 -5.49 3.54
N ASP A 135 -18.30 -4.32 4.17
CA ASP A 135 -19.57 -3.73 4.63
C ASP A 135 -20.52 -3.41 3.46
N ILE A 136 -19.96 -2.94 2.35
CA ILE A 136 -20.64 -2.78 1.07
C ILE A 136 -20.05 -3.82 0.12
N ASP A 137 -20.76 -4.95 0.03
CA ASP A 137 -20.47 -5.98 -0.96
C ASP A 137 -21.04 -5.61 -2.33
N LEU A 138 -20.15 -5.65 -3.32
CA LEU A 138 -20.41 -5.38 -4.74
C LEU A 138 -20.25 -6.64 -5.59
N THR A 139 -20.13 -7.84 -5.01
CA THR A 139 -19.89 -9.09 -5.75
C THR A 139 -20.95 -9.41 -6.78
N ASN A 140 -22.21 -9.07 -6.48
CA ASN A 140 -23.32 -9.26 -7.40
C ASN A 140 -23.46 -8.13 -8.43
N GLU A 141 -22.76 -7.02 -8.23
CA GLU A 141 -22.84 -5.81 -9.05
C GLU A 141 -21.69 -5.64 -10.04
N ASP A 142 -20.63 -6.42 -9.87
CA ASP A 142 -19.37 -6.27 -10.57
C ASP A 142 -18.81 -7.63 -11.03
N ASP A 143 -18.52 -7.74 -12.33
CA ASP A 143 -17.93 -8.93 -12.97
C ASP A 143 -16.41 -9.06 -12.74
N GLY A 144 -15.87 -8.50 -11.64
CA GLY A 144 -14.48 -8.62 -11.24
C GLY A 144 -13.57 -7.43 -11.55
N TYR A 145 -14.12 -6.25 -11.83
CA TYR A 145 -13.35 -5.00 -11.92
C TYR A 145 -13.07 -4.39 -10.53
N VAL A 146 -13.94 -4.60 -9.56
CA VAL A 146 -13.80 -4.15 -8.18
C VAL A 146 -12.92 -5.14 -7.42
N HIS A 147 -11.98 -4.60 -6.63
CA HIS A 147 -11.09 -5.40 -5.81
C HIS A 147 -11.78 -5.85 -4.51
N ARG A 148 -11.31 -6.93 -3.87
CA ARG A 148 -11.88 -7.45 -2.61
C ARG A 148 -11.91 -6.37 -1.52
N SER A 149 -10.80 -5.66 -1.38
CA SER A 149 -10.69 -4.41 -0.61
C SER A 149 -10.44 -3.27 -1.59
N HIS A 150 -11.50 -2.69 -2.15
CA HIS A 150 -11.36 -1.68 -3.20
C HIS A 150 -11.19 -0.28 -2.63
N ALA A 151 -12.10 0.12 -1.74
CA ALA A 151 -12.07 1.43 -1.12
C ALA A 151 -12.58 1.36 0.32
N ARG A 152 -12.21 2.35 1.12
CA ARG A 152 -12.65 2.49 2.51
C ARG A 152 -13.11 3.90 2.78
N ILE A 153 -14.28 4.01 3.39
CA ILE A 153 -14.82 5.26 3.90
C ILE A 153 -14.56 5.32 5.40
N ARG A 154 -14.11 6.46 5.90
CA ARG A 154 -13.97 6.74 7.34
C ARG A 154 -14.60 8.07 7.68
N PHE A 155 -15.26 8.12 8.83
CA PHE A 155 -15.78 9.36 9.41
C PHE A 155 -14.77 9.92 10.42
N GLU A 156 -14.21 11.08 10.13
CA GLU A 156 -13.32 11.81 11.04
C GLU A 156 -14.00 13.14 11.45
N GLY A 157 -14.75 13.10 12.54
CA GLY A 157 -15.55 14.24 13.02
C GLY A 157 -16.59 14.64 11.98
N ASP A 158 -16.41 15.84 11.40
CA ASP A 158 -17.29 16.42 10.38
C ASP A 158 -16.84 16.11 8.93
N ARG A 159 -15.81 15.27 8.75
CA ARG A 159 -15.26 14.94 7.43
C ARG A 159 -15.46 13.47 7.10
N ILE A 160 -15.74 13.22 5.82
CA ILE A 160 -15.76 11.89 5.24
C ILE A 160 -14.48 11.73 4.42
N ILE A 161 -13.72 10.70 4.71
CA ILE A 161 -12.48 10.38 4.01
C ILE A 161 -12.70 9.10 3.22
N LEU A 162 -12.47 9.17 1.91
CA LEU A 162 -12.44 8.01 1.03
C LEU A 162 -10.99 7.67 0.73
N ALA A 163 -10.57 6.45 1.07
CA ALA A 163 -9.25 5.91 0.79
C ALA A 163 -9.35 4.81 -0.26
N ASP A 164 -8.59 4.93 -1.33
CA ASP A 164 -8.36 3.85 -2.30
C ASP A 164 -7.43 2.81 -1.65
N LEU A 165 -7.90 1.57 -1.53
CA LEU A 165 -7.15 0.47 -0.94
C LEU A 165 -6.35 -0.32 -1.98
N GLY A 166 -6.41 0.11 -3.24
CA GLY A 166 -5.63 -0.44 -4.33
C GLY A 166 -6.40 -1.46 -5.16
N GLY A 167 -5.98 -1.55 -6.42
CA GLY A 167 -6.60 -2.36 -7.46
C GLY A 167 -6.14 -1.87 -8.83
N VAL A 168 -6.34 -2.66 -9.87
CA VAL A 168 -6.06 -2.23 -11.26
C VAL A 168 -6.98 -1.08 -11.66
N ASN A 169 -8.22 -1.14 -11.20
CA ASN A 169 -9.20 -0.08 -11.36
C ASN A 169 -9.16 0.78 -10.10
N ARG A 170 -8.65 2.01 -10.22
CA ARG A 170 -8.54 2.99 -9.13
C ARG A 170 -9.91 3.54 -8.72
N THR A 171 -10.00 4.19 -7.56
CA THR A 171 -11.20 4.92 -7.09
C THR A 171 -11.22 6.37 -7.60
N TYR A 172 -12.35 6.86 -8.13
CA TYR A 172 -12.54 8.21 -8.68
C TYR A 172 -13.94 8.79 -8.43
#